data_AF-A0A2W7AVX9-F1
#
_entry.id   AF-A0A2W7AVX9-F1
#
_cell.length_a   1.000
_cell.length_b   1.000
_cell.length_c   1.000
_cell.angle_alpha   90.00
_cell.angle_beta   90.00
_cell.angle_gamma   90.00
#
_symmetry.space_group_name_H-M   'P 1'
#
loop_
_entity.id
_entity.type
_entity.pdbx_description
1 polymer ?
#
loop_
_entity_poly.entity_id
_entity_poly.type
_entity_poly.pdbx_seq_one_letter_code
_entity_poly.pdbx_strand_id
1 'polypeptide(L)'
;MCYGVTLNLLIATDIVFRSFCSNSFSSSHSQYEAANFGFKSIANNAQKYGDRSLYNLLAKSSPKESEETKLDFGVDLTQSFSVQKAGNAITECEDIWDCVKRNPMMSIALSDGATESSFAREWAQELVTAFVNRRLPWQEIYTSAANWLLPLQANWPQWLARQNLTWFAKRKAGEGAFATFVSLEIFADMSWKSLAVGDSCLFVVRDSCLLKSFPLQTSHEFNNRPRLIGTNVKTANINISQTHGVAQNTDRFYLATDAIACWIFKQIEANQDPWVKLDEISSLGLFEEWLTKLRDRREIANDDTTLLCLKIQDVTEMHCES
;
A
#
# COMPACT_ATOMS: atom_id res chain seq x y z
N MET A 1 -44.30 35.87 28.43
CA MET A 1 -43.75 34.50 28.27
C MET A 1 -44.09 34.03 26.86
N CYS A 2 -43.06 33.54 26.16
CA CYS A 2 -43.00 32.84 24.88
C CYS A 2 -43.71 33.43 23.65
N TYR A 3 -42.86 34.05 22.83
CA TYR A 3 -42.99 34.37 21.42
C TYR A 3 -42.96 33.12 20.52
N GLY A 4 -43.53 33.26 19.32
CA GLY A 4 -42.88 32.74 18.10
C GLY A 4 -43.73 31.89 17.17
N VAL A 5 -44.57 32.52 16.34
CA VAL A 5 -45.08 31.92 15.09
C VAL A 5 -44.70 32.84 13.94
N THR A 6 -43.79 32.40 13.08
CA THR A 6 -43.71 32.91 11.70
C THR A 6 -43.05 31.87 10.80
N LEU A 7 -43.78 31.38 9.81
CA LEU A 7 -43.22 30.81 8.59
C LEU A 7 -44.25 31.04 7.48
N ASN A 8 -43.92 31.93 6.55
CA ASN A 8 -44.61 32.08 5.28
C ASN A 8 -43.58 31.90 4.15
N LEU A 9 -44.00 31.12 3.16
CA LEU A 9 -43.23 30.57 2.06
C LEU A 9 -42.98 31.54 0.88
N LEU A 10 -41.97 31.18 0.08
CA LEU A 10 -41.83 31.26 -1.40
C LEU A 10 -41.81 32.69 -2.00
N ILE A 11 -41.04 33.06 -3.03
CA ILE A 11 -40.89 32.49 -4.38
C ILE A 11 -39.57 33.05 -5.00
N ALA A 12 -39.01 32.32 -5.96
CA ALA A 12 -37.84 32.62 -6.79
C ALA A 12 -38.02 33.77 -7.82
N THR A 13 -36.91 34.34 -8.33
CA THR A 13 -36.77 34.81 -9.73
C THR A 13 -35.30 35.03 -10.12
N ASP A 14 -34.87 34.27 -11.13
CA ASP A 14 -34.05 34.54 -12.32
C ASP A 14 -33.04 35.71 -12.45
N ILE A 15 -31.82 35.31 -12.90
CA ILE A 15 -31.05 35.76 -14.08
C ILE A 15 -30.69 37.27 -14.25
N VAL A 16 -29.40 37.57 -14.47
CA VAL A 16 -28.85 38.28 -15.67
C VAL A 16 -27.33 38.54 -15.55
N PHE A 17 -26.65 38.18 -16.65
CA PHE A 17 -25.38 38.54 -17.28
C PHE A 17 -24.34 39.55 -16.70
N ARG A 18 -23.09 39.16 -17.00
CA ARG A 18 -21.76 39.82 -16.98
C ARG A 18 -21.68 41.31 -17.36
N SER A 19 -20.65 42.01 -16.81
CA SER A 19 -19.57 42.61 -17.62
C SER A 19 -18.34 43.06 -16.80
N PHE A 20 -17.18 42.64 -17.30
CA PHE A 20 -15.83 43.23 -17.33
C PHE A 20 -15.44 44.44 -16.45
N CYS A 21 -14.30 44.28 -15.77
CA CYS A 21 -13.22 45.27 -15.81
C CYS A 21 -11.91 44.57 -16.20
N SER A 22 -11.38 45.00 -17.34
CA SER A 22 -10.08 44.67 -17.92
C SER A 22 -9.02 45.66 -17.46
N ASN A 23 -7.81 45.16 -17.15
CA ASN A 23 -6.51 45.73 -17.52
C ASN A 23 -5.41 44.85 -16.88
N SER A 24 -4.27 44.51 -17.46
CA SER A 24 -3.74 44.44 -18.83
C SER A 24 -2.34 43.81 -18.70
N PHE A 25 -2.07 42.75 -19.47
CA PHE A 25 -0.75 42.28 -19.95
C PHE A 25 0.39 41.88 -18.97
N SER A 26 0.69 40.57 -18.90
CA SER A 26 1.76 40.00 -19.75
C SER A 26 1.58 38.50 -20.00
N SER A 27 1.93 38.10 -21.23
CA SER A 27 1.96 36.79 -21.88
C SER A 27 2.66 35.68 -21.08
N SER A 28 2.30 34.39 -21.18
CA SER A 28 2.31 33.60 -22.43
C SER A 28 1.57 32.24 -22.32
N HIS A 29 0.68 32.01 -23.29
CA HIS A 29 0.37 30.74 -23.98
C HIS A 29 0.14 29.46 -23.15
N SER A 30 -1.15 29.11 -23.02
CA SER A 30 -1.62 27.72 -22.97
C SER A 30 -2.03 27.28 -24.38
N GLN A 31 -1.67 26.04 -24.78
CA GLN A 31 -2.30 25.21 -25.81
C GLN A 31 -1.59 23.84 -25.88
N TYR A 32 -2.24 22.85 -26.51
CA TYR A 32 -2.06 21.39 -26.44
C TYR A 32 -2.80 20.78 -25.23
N GLU A 33 -4.09 20.47 -25.28
CA GLU A 33 -4.85 19.63 -26.24
C GLU A 33 -4.27 18.22 -26.44
N ALA A 34 -5.19 17.26 -26.32
CA ALA A 34 -5.00 15.82 -26.18
C ALA A 34 -4.05 15.17 -27.19
N ALA A 35 -3.22 14.26 -26.69
CA ALA A 35 -2.66 13.16 -27.46
C ALA A 35 -2.82 11.86 -26.67
N ASN A 36 -3.96 11.19 -26.90
CA ASN A 36 -4.07 9.74 -26.74
C ASN A 36 -3.18 9.08 -27.80
N PHE A 37 -1.93 8.78 -27.46
CA PHE A 37 -1.11 7.81 -28.19
C PHE A 37 -0.39 6.92 -27.19
N GLY A 38 -0.62 5.62 -27.32
CA GLY A 38 -0.18 4.60 -26.40
C GLY A 38 1.34 4.52 -26.28
N PHE A 39 1.82 4.48 -25.04
CA PHE A 39 3.19 4.08 -24.72
C PHE A 39 3.21 2.60 -24.34
N LYS A 40 2.96 1.73 -25.34
CA LYS A 40 3.40 0.34 -25.31
C LYS A 40 4.68 0.24 -26.13
N SER A 41 5.84 0.37 -25.47
CA SER A 41 7.10 -0.34 -25.78
C SER A 41 8.31 0.33 -25.10
N ILE A 42 8.49 0.12 -23.79
CA ILE A 42 9.84 0.10 -23.21
C ILE A 42 9.93 -1.12 -22.29
N ALA A 43 9.68 -2.30 -22.86
CA ALA A 43 10.00 -3.57 -22.24
C ALA A 43 10.57 -4.44 -23.35
N ASN A 44 11.89 -4.32 -23.59
CA ASN A 44 12.74 -5.28 -24.30
C ASN A 44 14.16 -4.70 -24.33
N ASN A 45 14.85 -4.72 -23.19
CA ASN A 45 16.32 -4.77 -23.03
C ASN A 45 16.80 -4.49 -21.59
N ALA A 46 15.97 -4.74 -20.57
CA ALA A 46 16.47 -4.91 -19.21
C ALA A 46 16.95 -6.35 -19.05
N GLN A 47 18.25 -6.56 -19.30
CA GLN A 47 18.91 -7.83 -19.04
C GLN A 47 18.86 -8.10 -17.53
N LYS A 48 18.25 -9.22 -17.14
CA LYS A 48 18.13 -9.67 -15.75
C LYS A 48 19.52 -9.77 -15.10
N TYR A 49 19.76 -8.98 -14.06
CA TYR A 49 20.86 -9.19 -13.12
C TYR A 49 20.31 -9.34 -11.72
N GLY A 50 20.09 -10.60 -11.33
CA GLY A 50 19.98 -10.97 -9.93
C GLY A 50 21.38 -11.21 -9.39
N ASP A 51 21.97 -10.19 -8.75
CA ASP A 51 23.19 -10.38 -7.98
C ASP A 51 22.92 -10.04 -6.50
N ARG A 52 22.56 -11.08 -5.76
CA ARG A 52 22.42 -11.06 -4.29
C ARG A 52 23.81 -11.16 -3.68
N SER A 53 24.55 -10.05 -3.60
CA SER A 53 25.80 -10.04 -2.83
C SER A 53 26.20 -8.68 -2.22
N LEU A 54 25.31 -8.01 -1.47
CA LEU A 54 25.70 -6.75 -0.79
C LEU A 54 25.45 -6.68 0.73
N TYR A 55 25.15 -7.79 1.42
CA TYR A 55 25.04 -7.79 2.88
C TYR A 55 25.73 -8.97 3.58
N ASN A 56 26.95 -9.30 3.18
CA ASN A 56 27.82 -10.18 3.97
C ASN A 56 29.00 -9.39 4.53
N LEU A 57 28.79 -8.80 5.72
CA LEU A 57 29.88 -8.50 6.63
C LEU A 57 29.60 -9.23 7.94
N LEU A 58 30.49 -10.19 8.19
CA LEU A 58 30.57 -11.07 9.35
C LEU A 58 30.85 -10.26 10.62
N ALA A 59 30.09 -10.52 11.67
CA ALA A 59 30.55 -10.37 13.05
C ALA A 59 30.18 -11.65 13.80
N LYS A 60 31.22 -12.38 14.24
CA LYS A 60 31.10 -13.50 15.16
C LYS A 60 30.71 -12.97 16.54
N SER A 61 29.59 -13.44 17.07
CA SER A 61 29.37 -13.51 18.52
C SER A 61 28.64 -14.81 18.85
N SER A 62 29.15 -15.49 19.87
CA SER A 62 28.70 -16.79 20.38
C SER A 62 27.26 -16.74 20.92
N PRO A 63 26.49 -17.83 20.84
CA PRO A 63 25.12 -17.84 21.32
C PRO A 63 25.11 -17.91 22.85
N LYS A 64 24.43 -16.95 23.48
CA LYS A 64 23.80 -17.21 24.79
C LYS A 64 22.44 -17.81 24.48
N GLU A 65 22.18 -19.00 25.00
CA GLU A 65 20.85 -19.62 25.03
C GLU A 65 19.88 -18.62 25.69
N SER A 66 19.06 -17.98 24.86
CA SER A 66 17.87 -17.26 25.30
C SER A 66 16.71 -18.25 25.23
N GLU A 67 16.07 -18.51 26.36
CA GLU A 67 14.85 -19.30 26.47
C GLU A 67 13.86 -18.91 25.35
N GLU A 68 13.64 -19.84 24.42
CA GLU A 68 12.63 -19.69 23.37
C GLU A 68 11.27 -19.62 24.05
N THR A 69 10.75 -18.41 24.24
CA THR A 69 9.38 -18.21 24.70
C THR A 69 8.48 -18.72 23.58
N LYS A 70 8.00 -19.94 23.75
CA LYS A 70 7.08 -20.58 22.80
C LYS A 70 5.80 -19.74 22.77
N LEU A 71 5.44 -19.26 21.59
CA LEU A 71 4.20 -18.54 21.39
C LEU A 71 3.02 -19.48 21.65
N ASP A 72 2.06 -19.05 22.46
CA ASP A 72 0.81 -19.79 22.71
C ASP A 72 -0.18 -19.68 21.54
N PHE A 73 0.10 -18.81 20.56
CA PHE A 73 -0.70 -18.61 19.34
C PHE A 73 0.16 -18.68 18.07
N GLY A 74 -0.46 -19.09 16.96
CA GLY A 74 0.09 -19.04 15.61
C GLY A 74 -0.41 -17.81 14.85
N VAL A 75 0.44 -17.28 13.98
CA VAL A 75 0.06 -16.27 12.98
C VAL A 75 0.34 -16.86 11.61
N ASP A 76 -0.71 -16.98 10.80
CA ASP A 76 -0.63 -17.57 9.47
C ASP A 76 -1.11 -16.61 8.40
N LEU A 77 -0.30 -16.50 7.33
CA LEU A 77 -0.69 -15.83 6.10
C LEU A 77 -1.58 -16.79 5.32
N THR A 78 -2.90 -16.64 5.47
CA THR A 78 -3.90 -17.55 4.90
C THR A 78 -4.24 -17.21 3.44
N GLN A 79 -4.09 -15.95 3.04
CA GLN A 79 -4.30 -15.51 1.65
C GLN A 79 -3.16 -14.57 1.23
N SER A 80 -2.69 -14.75 0.00
CA SER A 80 -1.70 -13.88 -0.62
C SER A 80 -1.91 -13.84 -2.13
N PHE A 81 -2.71 -12.88 -2.58
CA PHE A 81 -3.10 -12.76 -3.98
C PHE A 81 -2.62 -11.43 -4.54
N SER A 82 -1.99 -11.47 -5.72
CA SER A 82 -1.59 -10.29 -6.49
C SER A 82 -1.95 -10.53 -7.95
N VAL A 83 -2.78 -9.65 -8.51
CA VAL A 83 -3.24 -9.72 -9.91
C VAL A 83 -2.98 -8.37 -10.55
N GLN A 84 -2.29 -8.38 -11.67
CA GLN A 84 -1.97 -7.17 -12.40
C GLN A 84 -3.22 -6.50 -13.01
N LYS A 85 -3.06 -5.23 -13.36
CA LYS A 85 -4.00 -4.46 -14.17
C LYS A 85 -4.39 -5.22 -15.45
N ALA A 86 -5.67 -5.19 -15.81
CA ALA A 86 -6.15 -5.89 -16.98
C ALA A 86 -5.46 -5.36 -18.26
N GLY A 87 -4.94 -6.29 -19.06
CA GLY A 87 -4.19 -6.00 -20.29
C GLY A 87 -2.67 -5.89 -20.12
N ASN A 88 -2.16 -5.99 -18.89
CA ASN A 88 -0.74 -6.06 -18.57
C ASN A 88 -0.31 -7.50 -18.31
N ALA A 89 0.99 -7.77 -18.47
CA ALA A 89 1.62 -8.99 -18.00
C ALA A 89 1.87 -8.92 -16.48
N ILE A 90 1.92 -10.07 -15.79
CA ILE A 90 2.21 -10.13 -14.36
C ILE A 90 3.53 -9.44 -13.97
N THR A 91 4.51 -9.43 -14.88
CA THR A 91 5.80 -8.76 -14.68
C THR A 91 5.71 -7.23 -14.69
N GLU A 92 4.60 -6.68 -15.17
CA GLU A 92 4.31 -5.24 -15.20
C GLU A 92 3.46 -4.81 -13.99
N CYS A 93 3.09 -5.73 -13.10
CA CYS A 93 2.48 -5.37 -11.82
C CYS A 93 3.46 -4.51 -11.02
N GLU A 94 3.02 -3.46 -10.35
CA GLU A 94 3.86 -2.57 -9.55
C GLU A 94 3.71 -2.82 -8.05
N ASP A 95 2.68 -3.58 -7.65
CA ASP A 95 2.51 -4.07 -6.28
C ASP A 95 3.64 -5.02 -5.88
N ILE A 96 4.18 -4.79 -4.68
CA ILE A 96 5.17 -5.63 -4.02
C ILE A 96 4.77 -5.87 -2.58
N TRP A 97 4.94 -7.11 -2.12
CA TRP A 97 4.83 -7.47 -0.71
C TRP A 97 5.85 -8.54 -0.33
N ASP A 98 6.14 -8.62 0.95
CA ASP A 98 6.99 -9.68 1.52
C ASP A 98 6.61 -9.89 2.99
N CYS A 99 6.91 -11.08 3.51
CA CYS A 99 6.54 -11.50 4.85
C CYS A 99 7.66 -12.35 5.48
N VAL A 100 8.10 -11.96 6.67
CA VAL A 100 9.17 -12.65 7.41
C VAL A 100 8.70 -12.98 8.83
N LYS A 101 8.74 -14.26 9.20
CA LYS A 101 8.60 -14.74 10.58
C LYS A 101 9.97 -14.66 11.27
N ARG A 102 10.10 -13.80 12.28
CA ARG A 102 11.28 -13.59 13.12
C ARG A 102 10.93 -13.97 14.56
N ASN A 103 10.99 -15.24 14.95
CA ASN A 103 10.55 -15.68 16.28
C ASN A 103 11.07 -14.72 17.39
N PRO A 104 10.21 -14.00 18.14
CA PRO A 104 8.75 -14.21 18.33
C PRO A 104 7.83 -13.16 17.67
N MET A 105 8.22 -12.57 16.53
CA MET A 105 7.51 -11.54 15.78
C MET A 105 7.26 -11.97 14.34
N MET A 106 6.16 -11.55 13.74
CA MET A 106 5.92 -11.63 12.30
C MET A 106 5.87 -10.23 11.70
N SER A 107 6.58 -9.99 10.60
CA SER A 107 6.58 -8.72 9.88
C SER A 107 6.11 -8.94 8.45
N ILE A 108 5.12 -8.16 8.02
CA ILE A 108 4.67 -8.11 6.63
C ILE A 108 4.62 -6.66 6.16
N ALA A 109 4.94 -6.43 4.89
CA ALA A 109 4.81 -5.12 4.26
C ALA A 109 4.24 -5.28 2.85
N LEU A 110 3.50 -4.26 2.43
CA LEU A 110 2.88 -4.11 1.12
C LEU A 110 3.15 -2.69 0.62
N SER A 111 3.45 -2.55 -0.67
CA SER A 111 3.77 -1.29 -1.32
C SER A 111 3.29 -1.35 -2.77
N ASP A 112 2.58 -0.31 -3.18
CA ASP A 112 2.10 -0.09 -4.55
C ASP A 112 2.97 1.00 -5.20
N GLY A 113 3.60 0.67 -6.33
CA GLY A 113 4.43 1.58 -7.09
C GLY A 113 3.58 2.54 -7.93
N ALA A 114 3.80 3.84 -7.80
CA ALA A 114 3.07 4.83 -8.60
C ALA A 114 3.44 4.76 -10.09
N THR A 115 2.50 4.30 -10.92
CA THR A 115 2.64 4.05 -12.37
C THR A 115 3.16 5.22 -13.21
N GLU A 116 2.97 6.46 -12.76
CA GLU A 116 3.50 7.62 -13.48
C GLU A 116 5.02 7.75 -13.37
N SER A 117 5.62 7.15 -12.33
CA SER A 117 7.05 7.22 -12.02
C SER A 117 7.85 6.08 -12.66
N SER A 118 9.11 6.34 -13.00
CA SER A 118 9.98 5.25 -13.52
C SER A 118 10.52 4.42 -12.37
N PHE A 119 10.58 3.11 -12.56
CA PHE A 119 11.07 2.16 -11.54
C PHE A 119 10.25 2.14 -10.25
N ALA A 120 8.94 2.36 -10.36
CA ALA A 120 8.04 2.38 -9.21
C ALA A 120 8.02 1.02 -8.49
N ARG A 121 7.91 -0.08 -9.26
CA ARG A 121 8.02 -1.46 -8.77
C ARG A 121 9.34 -1.70 -8.02
N GLU A 122 10.47 -1.30 -8.56
CA GLU A 122 11.78 -1.50 -7.92
C GLU A 122 11.90 -0.69 -6.63
N TRP A 123 11.33 0.51 -6.59
CA TRP A 123 11.30 1.29 -5.35
C TRP A 123 10.38 0.67 -4.30
N ALA A 124 9.17 0.22 -4.68
CA ALA A 124 8.28 -0.54 -3.81
C ALA A 124 8.98 -1.78 -3.24
N GLN A 125 9.74 -2.49 -4.08
CA GLN A 125 10.55 -3.64 -3.67
C GLN A 125 11.63 -3.25 -2.66
N GLU A 126 12.37 -2.17 -2.86
CA GLU A 126 13.39 -1.71 -1.91
C GLU A 126 12.75 -1.36 -0.54
N LEU A 127 11.61 -0.68 -0.53
CA LEU A 127 10.89 -0.33 0.70
C LEU A 127 10.45 -1.57 1.49
N VAL A 128 9.76 -2.49 0.82
CA VAL A 128 9.28 -3.74 1.42
C VAL A 128 10.44 -4.58 1.93
N THR A 129 11.46 -4.81 1.10
CA THR A 129 12.62 -5.63 1.43
C THR A 129 13.36 -5.06 2.63
N ALA A 130 13.62 -3.75 2.61
CA ALA A 130 14.33 -3.09 3.70
C ALA A 130 13.58 -3.17 5.02
N PHE A 131 12.25 -3.01 5.00
CA PHE A 131 11.43 -3.09 6.20
C PHE A 131 11.40 -4.51 6.78
N VAL A 132 11.11 -5.53 5.98
CA VAL A 132 10.94 -6.90 6.48
C VAL A 132 12.27 -7.60 6.78
N ASN A 133 13.38 -7.17 6.15
CA ASN A 133 14.73 -7.72 6.33
C ASN A 133 15.66 -6.82 7.17
N ARG A 134 15.13 -5.72 7.75
CA ARG A 134 15.92 -4.81 8.59
C ARG A 134 16.68 -5.52 9.72
N ARG A 135 17.86 -5.01 10.04
CA ARG A 135 18.60 -5.42 11.26
C ARG A 135 18.32 -4.52 12.47
N LEU A 136 17.70 -3.37 12.22
CA LEU A 136 17.37 -2.40 13.26
C LEU A 136 16.29 -2.96 14.22
N PRO A 137 16.37 -2.64 15.52
CA PRO A 137 15.29 -2.89 16.46
C PRO A 137 13.99 -2.26 15.95
N TRP A 138 12.85 -2.92 16.19
CA TRP A 138 11.57 -2.40 15.73
C TRP A 138 11.31 -1.00 16.30
N GLN A 139 11.69 -0.71 17.54
CA GLN A 139 11.52 0.59 18.20
C GLN A 139 12.09 1.73 17.37
N GLU A 140 13.24 1.52 16.74
CA GLU A 140 13.90 2.55 15.94
C GLU A 140 13.10 2.90 14.68
N ILE A 141 12.42 1.92 14.09
CA ILE A 141 11.61 2.10 12.88
C ILE A 141 10.39 2.96 13.15
N TYR A 142 9.72 2.74 14.29
CA TYR A 142 8.56 3.55 14.69
C TYR A 142 8.97 4.88 15.31
N THR A 143 10.19 5.03 15.81
CA THR A 143 10.65 6.31 16.37
C THR A 143 10.87 7.35 15.27
N SER A 144 11.47 6.95 14.14
CA SER A 144 11.74 7.88 13.05
C SER A 144 11.82 7.16 11.70
N ALA A 145 11.07 7.68 10.73
CA ALA A 145 11.16 7.30 9.32
C ALA A 145 12.61 7.40 8.78
N ALA A 146 13.38 8.38 9.28
CA ALA A 146 14.77 8.62 8.90
C ALA A 146 15.67 7.40 9.13
N ASN A 147 15.39 6.60 10.16
CA ASN A 147 16.23 5.47 10.55
C ASN A 147 16.28 4.37 9.49
N TRP A 148 15.23 4.24 8.68
CA TRP A 148 15.16 3.18 7.67
C TRP A 148 15.03 3.68 6.23
N LEU A 149 14.46 4.88 6.01
CA LEU A 149 14.32 5.43 4.65
C LEU A 149 15.58 6.17 4.15
N LEU A 150 16.31 6.88 5.01
CA LEU A 150 17.51 7.63 4.57
C LEU A 150 18.55 6.73 3.87
N PRO A 151 18.88 5.53 4.39
CA PRO A 151 19.81 4.64 3.71
C PRO A 151 19.33 4.24 2.31
N LEU A 152 18.03 4.00 2.13
CA LEU A 152 17.45 3.61 0.84
C LEU A 152 17.53 4.76 -0.17
N GLN A 153 17.15 5.96 0.25
CA GLN A 153 17.21 7.16 -0.58
C GLN A 153 18.64 7.54 -0.94
N ALA A 154 19.61 7.34 -0.04
CA ALA A 154 21.03 7.58 -0.32
C ALA A 154 21.63 6.56 -1.31
N ASN A 155 21.14 5.32 -1.30
CA ASN A 155 21.62 4.26 -2.20
C ASN A 155 20.96 4.30 -3.58
N TRP A 156 19.73 4.85 -3.69
CA TRP A 156 18.97 4.88 -4.93
C TRP A 156 19.70 5.53 -6.12
N PRO A 157 20.38 6.70 -5.99
CA PRO A 157 21.13 7.28 -7.09
C PRO A 157 22.23 6.36 -7.64
N GLN A 158 22.88 5.58 -6.77
CA GLN A 158 23.92 4.62 -7.17
C GLN A 158 23.31 3.43 -7.93
N TRP A 159 22.17 2.94 -7.46
CA TRP A 159 21.42 1.89 -8.15
C TRP A 159 20.96 2.37 -9.53
N LEU A 160 20.41 3.58 -9.61
CA LEU A 160 19.93 4.17 -10.86
C LEU A 160 21.08 4.38 -11.88
N ALA A 161 22.26 4.80 -11.41
CA ALA A 161 23.43 5.00 -12.26
C ALA A 161 23.93 3.70 -12.93
N ARG A 162 23.64 2.53 -12.33
CA ARG A 162 24.00 1.22 -12.88
C ARG A 162 23.02 0.71 -13.93
N GLN A 163 21.84 1.32 -14.06
CA GLN A 163 20.84 0.89 -15.03
C GLN A 163 21.25 1.27 -16.45
N ASN A 164 21.13 0.32 -17.37
CA ASN A 164 21.42 0.55 -18.78
C ASN A 164 20.24 1.23 -19.47
N LEU A 165 20.19 2.55 -19.36
CA LEU A 165 19.07 3.37 -19.82
C LEU A 165 19.48 4.35 -20.91
N THR A 166 18.55 4.60 -21.84
CA THR A 166 18.66 5.71 -22.79
C THR A 166 18.68 7.04 -22.03
N TRP A 167 19.24 8.09 -22.64
CA TRP A 167 19.29 9.42 -22.02
C TRP A 167 17.91 9.94 -21.58
N PHE A 168 16.87 9.69 -22.40
CA PHE A 168 15.49 10.08 -22.10
C PHE A 168 14.94 9.32 -20.89
N ALA A 169 15.17 8.01 -20.82
CA ALA A 169 14.77 7.19 -19.67
C ALA A 169 15.54 7.59 -18.40
N LYS A 170 16.82 7.94 -18.49
CA LYS A 170 17.59 8.47 -17.35
C LYS A 170 17.02 9.79 -16.82
N ARG A 171 16.58 10.68 -17.72
CA ARG A 171 15.97 11.95 -17.31
C ARG A 171 14.65 11.72 -16.56
N LYS A 172 13.76 10.88 -17.10
CA LYS A 172 12.48 10.52 -16.43
C LYS A 172 12.74 9.84 -15.08
N ALA A 173 13.69 8.90 -15.02
CA ALA A 173 14.05 8.24 -13.76
C ALA A 173 14.70 9.18 -12.73
N GLY A 174 15.35 10.26 -13.18
CA GLY A 174 15.90 11.29 -12.32
C GLY A 174 14.85 12.11 -11.56
N GLU A 175 13.59 12.13 -12.02
CA GLU A 175 12.47 12.76 -11.31
C GLU A 175 12.14 12.01 -10.00
N GLY A 176 12.52 10.73 -9.93
CA GLY A 176 12.37 9.86 -8.78
C GLY A 176 11.30 8.80 -8.99
N ALA A 177 11.40 7.74 -8.19
CA ALA A 177 10.36 6.71 -8.08
C ALA A 177 9.55 6.98 -6.81
N PHE A 178 8.27 6.61 -6.84
CA PHE A 178 7.33 6.86 -5.74
C PHE A 178 6.47 5.63 -5.51
N ALA A 179 6.18 5.32 -4.26
CA ALA A 179 5.34 4.19 -3.89
C ALA A 179 4.58 4.46 -2.59
N THR A 180 3.44 3.81 -2.41
CA THR A 180 2.75 3.70 -1.12
C THR A 180 3.55 2.78 -0.20
N PHE A 181 3.16 2.70 1.06
CA PHE A 181 3.69 1.71 1.97
C PHE A 181 2.67 1.44 3.07
N VAL A 182 2.43 0.18 3.39
CA VAL A 182 1.72 -0.25 4.60
C VAL A 182 2.41 -1.48 5.18
N SER A 183 2.60 -1.49 6.50
CA SER A 183 3.19 -2.63 7.21
C SER A 183 2.26 -3.18 8.28
N LEU A 184 2.53 -4.40 8.70
CA LEU A 184 1.98 -4.97 9.92
C LEU A 184 3.06 -5.78 10.61
N GLU A 185 3.20 -5.56 11.90
CA GLU A 185 4.07 -6.34 12.77
C GLU A 185 3.26 -6.86 13.95
N ILE A 186 3.31 -8.17 14.15
CA ILE A 186 2.62 -8.86 15.24
C ILE A 186 3.69 -9.44 16.16
N PHE A 187 3.62 -9.08 17.44
CA PHE A 187 4.59 -9.44 18.45
C PHE A 187 4.11 -10.60 19.31
N ALA A 188 5.02 -11.13 20.11
CA ALA A 188 4.82 -12.30 20.95
C ALA A 188 3.70 -12.19 21.97
N ASP A 189 3.37 -10.96 22.37
CA ASP A 189 2.39 -10.62 23.39
C ASP A 189 1.03 -10.24 22.77
N MET A 190 0.80 -10.63 21.51
CA MET A 190 -0.37 -10.26 20.70
C MET A 190 -0.48 -8.76 20.42
N SER A 191 0.46 -7.93 20.87
CA SER A 191 0.49 -6.55 20.42
C SER A 191 0.83 -6.51 18.93
N TRP A 192 0.31 -5.51 18.24
CA TRP A 192 0.61 -5.30 16.84
C TRP A 192 0.81 -3.81 16.54
N LYS A 193 1.61 -3.54 15.51
CA LYS A 193 1.93 -2.19 15.05
C LYS A 193 1.93 -2.12 13.54
N SER A 194 1.64 -0.94 13.01
CA SER A 194 1.58 -0.69 11.57
C SER A 194 2.07 0.73 11.27
N LEU A 195 2.80 0.85 10.16
CA LEU A 195 3.18 2.11 9.53
C LEU A 195 2.47 2.23 8.19
N ALA A 196 2.08 3.44 7.79
CA ALA A 196 1.58 3.65 6.43
C ALA A 196 1.90 5.03 5.85
N VAL A 197 2.06 5.06 4.52
CA VAL A 197 2.09 6.24 3.66
C VAL A 197 1.31 5.91 2.39
N GLY A 198 0.34 6.75 2.05
CA GLY A 198 -0.52 6.55 0.86
C GLY A 198 -1.86 5.95 1.22
N ASP A 199 -2.36 5.10 0.35
CA ASP A 199 -3.73 4.59 0.33
C ASP A 199 -3.83 3.06 0.25
N SER A 200 -2.71 2.34 0.24
CA SER A 200 -2.72 0.93 0.63
C SER A 200 -3.10 0.81 2.11
N CYS A 201 -4.01 -0.11 2.41
CA CYS A 201 -4.69 -0.15 3.70
C CYS A 201 -4.47 -1.46 4.46
N LEU A 202 -4.43 -1.34 5.78
CA LEU A 202 -4.61 -2.39 6.77
C LEU A 202 -6.06 -2.36 7.29
N PHE A 203 -6.70 -3.52 7.35
CA PHE A 203 -7.99 -3.72 8.02
C PHE A 203 -7.84 -4.78 9.12
N VAL A 204 -8.33 -4.48 10.31
CA VAL A 204 -8.41 -5.42 11.44
C VAL A 204 -9.87 -5.83 11.60
N VAL A 205 -10.14 -7.12 11.49
CA VAL A 205 -11.48 -7.70 11.42
C VAL A 205 -11.62 -8.80 12.46
N ARG A 206 -12.75 -8.81 13.16
CA ARG A 206 -13.15 -9.87 14.09
C ARG A 206 -14.62 -10.16 13.89
N ASP A 207 -14.99 -11.44 13.83
CA ASP A 207 -16.40 -11.87 13.68
C ASP A 207 -17.12 -11.11 12.54
N SER A 208 -16.46 -10.99 11.38
CA SER A 208 -16.93 -10.23 10.21
C SER A 208 -17.23 -8.74 10.47
N CYS A 209 -16.73 -8.18 11.57
CA CYS A 209 -16.87 -6.76 11.89
C CYS A 209 -15.53 -6.05 11.70
N LEU A 210 -15.54 -4.92 10.97
CA LEU A 210 -14.39 -4.05 10.87
C LEU A 210 -14.13 -3.38 12.22
N LEU A 211 -13.03 -3.73 12.88
CA LEU A 211 -12.61 -3.10 14.13
C LEU A 211 -11.79 -1.84 13.88
N LYS A 212 -10.95 -1.86 12.84
CA LYS A 212 -10.07 -0.74 12.49
C LYS A 212 -9.67 -0.82 11.02
N SER A 213 -9.63 0.34 10.37
CA SER A 213 -8.94 0.53 9.09
C SER A 213 -7.83 1.59 9.24
N PHE A 214 -6.81 1.50 8.39
CA PHE A 214 -5.63 2.36 8.43
C PHE A 214 -4.89 2.33 7.09
N PRO A 215 -4.36 3.44 6.54
CA PRO A 215 -4.46 4.80 7.06
C PRO A 215 -5.80 5.47 6.77
N LEU A 216 -6.57 4.97 5.80
CA LEU A 216 -7.85 5.54 5.39
C LEU A 216 -9.02 4.97 6.19
N GLN A 217 -10.16 5.67 6.18
CA GLN A 217 -11.38 5.30 6.90
C GLN A 217 -12.60 5.13 5.99
N THR A 218 -12.57 5.72 4.78
CA THR A 218 -13.70 5.73 3.85
C THR A 218 -13.24 5.62 2.39
N SER A 219 -14.16 5.22 1.50
CA SER A 219 -13.88 5.11 0.06
C SER A 219 -13.65 6.48 -0.62
N HIS A 220 -14.13 7.58 -0.03
CA HIS A 220 -13.98 8.94 -0.57
C HIS A 220 -12.57 9.52 -0.39
N GLU A 221 -11.75 8.95 0.50
CA GLU A 221 -10.38 9.43 0.72
C GLU A 221 -9.41 9.01 -0.39
N PHE A 222 -9.74 7.96 -1.14
CA PHE A 222 -8.99 7.53 -2.31
C PHE A 222 -9.04 8.59 -3.40
N ASN A 223 -7.87 8.90 -3.97
CA ASN A 223 -7.73 9.92 -5.00
C ASN A 223 -6.49 9.63 -5.84
N ASN A 224 -6.36 10.28 -6.99
CA ASN A 224 -5.27 9.99 -7.93
C ASN A 224 -3.90 10.56 -7.50
N ARG A 225 -3.78 11.13 -6.29
CA ARG A 225 -2.55 11.75 -5.77
C ARG A 225 -2.38 11.43 -4.28
N PRO A 226 -2.28 10.14 -3.92
CA PRO A 226 -2.00 9.78 -2.54
C PRO A 226 -0.63 10.33 -2.12
N ARG A 227 -0.40 10.35 -0.80
CA ARG A 227 0.94 10.63 -0.29
C ARG A 227 1.84 9.44 -0.62
N LEU A 228 3.04 9.69 -1.11
CA LEU A 228 3.95 8.63 -1.53
C LEU A 228 5.32 8.81 -0.88
N ILE A 229 6.00 7.69 -0.65
CA ILE A 229 7.42 7.67 -0.30
C ILE A 229 8.19 7.79 -1.61
N GLY A 230 8.96 8.86 -1.76
CA GLY A 230 9.75 9.09 -2.98
C GLY A 230 11.26 8.93 -2.75
N THR A 231 11.98 8.54 -3.79
CA THR A 231 13.45 8.40 -3.75
C THR A 231 14.18 9.72 -3.53
N ASN A 232 13.59 10.83 -3.99
CA ASN A 232 14.15 12.18 -3.90
C ASN A 232 13.49 13.05 -2.81
N VAL A 233 12.53 12.50 -2.05
CA VAL A 233 11.84 13.23 -0.99
C VAL A 233 12.68 13.20 0.27
N LYS A 234 13.03 14.35 0.84
CA LYS A 234 13.74 14.38 2.13
C LYS A 234 12.94 13.61 3.17
N THR A 235 13.57 12.65 3.87
CA THR A 235 12.83 11.81 4.83
C THR A 235 12.11 12.59 5.93
N ALA A 236 12.68 13.73 6.36
CA ALA A 236 12.03 14.62 7.33
C ALA A 236 10.68 15.18 6.85
N ASN A 237 10.41 15.16 5.54
CA ASN A 237 9.17 15.61 4.93
C ASN A 237 8.16 14.46 4.74
N ILE A 238 8.54 13.21 5.03
CA ILE A 238 7.67 12.04 4.91
C ILE A 238 6.93 11.87 6.22
N ASN A 239 5.64 12.20 6.21
CA ASN A 239 4.76 11.92 7.33
C ASN A 239 4.28 10.46 7.24
N ILE A 240 4.92 9.58 8.01
CA ILE A 240 4.51 8.19 8.17
C ILE A 240 3.48 8.11 9.28
N SER A 241 2.24 7.77 8.91
CA SER A 241 1.19 7.46 9.87
C SER A 241 1.54 6.19 10.64
N GLN A 242 1.12 6.10 11.89
CA GLN A 242 1.33 4.91 12.72
C GLN A 242 0.04 4.53 13.42
N THR A 243 -0.17 3.23 13.62
CA THR A 243 -1.23 2.73 14.50
C THR A 243 -0.77 1.46 15.19
N HIS A 244 -1.46 1.11 16.27
CA HIS A 244 -1.18 -0.08 17.04
C HIS A 244 -2.46 -0.63 17.67
N GLY A 245 -2.35 -1.82 18.26
CA GLY A 245 -3.42 -2.47 19.01
C GLY A 245 -2.93 -3.76 19.66
N VAL A 246 -3.89 -4.51 20.21
CA VAL A 246 -3.67 -5.86 20.73
C VAL A 246 -4.65 -6.76 20.01
N ALA A 247 -4.13 -7.82 19.40
CA ALA A 247 -4.92 -8.83 18.71
C ALA A 247 -5.62 -9.72 19.72
N GLN A 248 -6.67 -10.38 19.27
CA GLN A 248 -7.28 -11.52 19.94
C GLN A 248 -7.30 -12.71 19.00
N ASN A 249 -7.58 -13.89 19.55
CA ASN A 249 -7.77 -15.09 18.76
C ASN A 249 -8.86 -14.85 17.72
N THR A 250 -8.71 -15.48 16.55
CA THR A 250 -9.56 -15.31 15.37
C THR A 250 -9.50 -13.96 14.67
N ASP A 251 -8.76 -12.98 15.19
CA ASP A 251 -8.54 -11.72 14.47
C ASP A 251 -7.92 -11.99 13.10
N ARG A 252 -8.39 -11.21 12.13
CA ARG A 252 -7.87 -11.21 10.77
C ARG A 252 -7.33 -9.84 10.44
N PHE A 253 -6.16 -9.83 9.82
CA PHE A 253 -5.52 -8.63 9.32
C PHE A 253 -5.45 -8.71 7.80
N TYR A 254 -6.16 -7.80 7.13
CA TYR A 254 -6.08 -7.66 5.68
C TYR A 254 -5.14 -6.52 5.31
N LEU A 255 -4.15 -6.77 4.47
CA LEU A 255 -3.38 -5.71 3.80
C LEU A 255 -3.80 -5.69 2.34
N ALA A 256 -4.12 -4.51 1.82
CA ALA A 256 -4.75 -4.33 0.53
C ALA A 256 -4.18 -3.12 -0.20
N THR A 257 -3.93 -3.25 -1.51
CA THR A 257 -3.69 -2.07 -2.37
C THR A 257 -4.98 -1.35 -2.71
N ASP A 258 -4.85 -0.17 -3.28
CA ASP A 258 -5.89 0.85 -3.34
C ASP A 258 -7.21 0.35 -3.98
N ALA A 259 -7.13 -0.40 -5.08
CA ALA A 259 -8.28 -0.87 -5.83
C ALA A 259 -9.20 -1.77 -4.96
N ILE A 260 -8.62 -2.78 -4.29
CA ILE A 260 -9.38 -3.70 -3.44
C ILE A 260 -9.72 -3.08 -2.08
N ALA A 261 -8.85 -2.21 -1.54
CA ALA A 261 -9.17 -1.46 -0.32
C ALA A 261 -10.38 -0.53 -0.53
N CYS A 262 -10.43 0.20 -1.64
CA CYS A 262 -11.56 1.05 -2.02
C CYS A 262 -12.83 0.23 -2.22
N TRP A 263 -12.73 -0.95 -2.86
CA TRP A 263 -13.86 -1.87 -2.98
C TRP A 263 -14.39 -2.34 -1.61
N ILE A 264 -13.51 -2.72 -0.68
CA ILE A 264 -13.88 -3.11 0.70
C ILE A 264 -14.69 -1.99 1.38
N PHE A 265 -14.19 -0.75 1.35
CA PHE A 265 -14.91 0.39 1.95
C PHE A 265 -16.28 0.60 1.30
N LYS A 266 -16.39 0.54 -0.02
CA LYS A 266 -17.67 0.69 -0.72
C LYS A 266 -18.69 -0.40 -0.33
N GLN A 267 -18.24 -1.63 -0.09
CA GLN A 267 -19.13 -2.69 0.41
C GLN A 267 -19.64 -2.35 1.81
N ILE A 268 -18.75 -1.96 2.72
CA ILE A 268 -19.10 -1.60 4.10
C ILE A 268 -20.08 -0.41 4.12
N GLU A 269 -19.80 0.62 3.33
CA GLU A 269 -20.65 1.82 3.18
C GLU A 269 -22.03 1.48 2.59
N ALA A 270 -22.11 0.42 1.78
CA ALA A 270 -23.36 -0.12 1.25
C ALA A 270 -24.07 -1.13 2.20
N ASN A 271 -23.62 -1.21 3.47
CA ASN A 271 -24.09 -2.18 4.46
C ASN A 271 -23.99 -3.64 3.98
N GLN A 272 -22.98 -3.95 3.18
CA GLN A 272 -22.62 -5.31 2.79
C GLN A 272 -21.46 -5.81 3.65
N ASP A 273 -21.33 -7.14 3.72
CA ASP A 273 -20.22 -7.80 4.39
C ASP A 273 -19.17 -8.23 3.34
N PRO A 274 -18.07 -7.47 3.14
CA PRO A 274 -17.03 -7.86 2.18
C PRO A 274 -16.31 -9.15 2.60
N TRP A 275 -16.26 -9.47 3.89
CA TRP A 275 -15.48 -10.58 4.43
C TRP A 275 -16.04 -11.92 4.00
N VAL A 276 -17.38 -12.05 3.91
CA VAL A 276 -18.03 -13.24 3.35
C VAL A 276 -17.47 -13.57 1.97
N LYS A 277 -17.39 -12.56 1.08
CA LYS A 277 -16.88 -12.78 -0.27
C LYS A 277 -15.39 -13.06 -0.28
N LEU A 278 -14.61 -12.36 0.54
CA LEU A 278 -13.16 -12.57 0.62
C LEU A 278 -12.81 -13.95 1.20
N ASP A 279 -13.62 -14.50 2.10
CA ASP A 279 -13.42 -15.83 2.69
C ASP A 279 -13.70 -16.98 1.71
N GLU A 280 -14.61 -16.79 0.75
CA GLU A 280 -14.86 -17.77 -0.31
C GLU A 280 -13.66 -17.91 -1.27
N ILE A 281 -12.77 -16.92 -1.34
CA ILE A 281 -11.66 -16.88 -2.29
C ILE A 281 -10.45 -17.62 -1.71
N SER A 282 -10.36 -18.91 -2.01
CA SER A 282 -9.32 -19.80 -1.49
C SER A 282 -8.07 -19.94 -2.39
N SER A 283 -8.07 -19.32 -3.58
CA SER A 283 -6.94 -19.42 -4.51
C SER A 283 -6.80 -18.20 -5.40
N LEU A 284 -5.58 -18.01 -5.94
CA LEU A 284 -5.28 -16.92 -6.87
C LEU A 284 -6.16 -16.95 -8.13
N GLY A 285 -6.45 -18.14 -8.68
CA GLY A 285 -7.31 -18.26 -9.86
C GLY A 285 -8.75 -17.81 -9.60
N LEU A 286 -9.31 -18.15 -8.43
CA LEU A 286 -10.63 -17.66 -8.03
C LEU A 286 -10.63 -16.14 -7.81
N PHE A 287 -9.56 -15.61 -7.24
CA PHE A 287 -9.38 -14.17 -7.06
C PHE A 287 -9.32 -13.43 -8.40
N GLU A 288 -8.56 -13.94 -9.37
CA GLU A 288 -8.43 -13.37 -10.72
C GLU A 288 -9.76 -13.40 -11.49
N GLU A 289 -10.48 -14.53 -11.46
CA GLU A 289 -11.79 -14.64 -12.10
C GLU A 289 -12.81 -13.66 -11.49
N TRP A 290 -12.81 -13.55 -10.16
CA TRP A 290 -13.67 -12.61 -9.45
C TRP A 290 -13.33 -11.15 -9.76
N LEU A 291 -12.05 -10.79 -9.70
CA LEU A 291 -11.58 -9.45 -10.06
C LEU A 291 -11.93 -9.08 -11.50
N THR A 292 -11.79 -10.02 -12.44
CA THR A 292 -12.17 -9.80 -13.85
C THR A 292 -13.64 -9.40 -13.96
N LYS A 293 -14.54 -10.12 -13.27
CA LYS A 293 -15.97 -9.80 -13.24
C LYS A 293 -16.24 -8.43 -12.62
N LEU A 294 -15.54 -8.06 -11.53
CA LEU A 294 -15.68 -6.73 -10.92
C LEU A 294 -15.20 -5.61 -11.86
N ARG A 295 -14.07 -5.81 -12.55
CA ARG A 295 -13.51 -4.84 -13.51
C ARG A 295 -14.44 -4.66 -14.71
N ASP A 296 -14.99 -5.75 -15.25
CA ASP A 296 -15.95 -5.72 -16.36
C ASP A 296 -17.22 -4.93 -16.00
N ARG A 297 -17.69 -5.06 -14.76
CA ARG A 297 -18.84 -4.31 -14.22
C ARG A 297 -18.50 -2.91 -13.73
N ARG A 298 -17.21 -2.53 -13.72
CA ARG A 298 -16.68 -1.27 -13.18
C ARG A 298 -17.00 -1.07 -11.70
N GLU A 299 -17.08 -2.16 -10.94
CA GLU A 299 -17.29 -2.16 -9.49
C GLU A 299 -15.97 -1.96 -8.73
N ILE A 300 -14.84 -2.24 -9.38
CA ILE A 300 -13.48 -1.98 -8.91
C ILE A 300 -12.68 -1.23 -9.98
N ALA A 301 -11.69 -0.44 -9.55
CA ALA A 301 -10.77 0.20 -10.49
C ALA A 301 -9.96 -0.85 -11.26
N ASN A 302 -9.64 -0.56 -12.52
CA ASN A 302 -8.71 -1.38 -13.28
C ASN A 302 -7.28 -0.97 -12.95
N ASP A 303 -6.75 -1.53 -11.87
CA ASP A 303 -5.35 -1.37 -11.47
C ASP A 303 -4.75 -2.66 -10.93
N ASP A 304 -3.44 -2.65 -10.65
CA ASP A 304 -2.83 -3.74 -9.89
C ASP A 304 -3.57 -3.95 -8.57
N THR A 305 -3.73 -5.20 -8.16
CA THR A 305 -4.59 -5.52 -7.02
C THR A 305 -3.97 -6.63 -6.20
N THR A 306 -3.57 -6.27 -4.98
CA THR A 306 -2.98 -7.19 -4.02
C THR A 306 -3.80 -7.23 -2.74
N LEU A 307 -4.12 -8.45 -2.29
CA LEU A 307 -4.81 -8.74 -1.04
C LEU A 307 -4.02 -9.80 -0.27
N LEU A 308 -3.64 -9.46 0.96
CA LEU A 308 -2.99 -10.34 1.92
C LEU A 308 -3.93 -10.50 3.11
N CYS A 309 -4.06 -11.71 3.65
CA CYS A 309 -4.81 -11.96 4.89
C CYS A 309 -3.96 -12.77 5.86
N LEU A 310 -3.77 -12.24 7.07
CA LEU A 310 -3.21 -12.96 8.19
C LEU A 310 -4.31 -13.31 9.18
N LYS A 311 -4.27 -14.50 9.76
CA LYS A 311 -5.20 -14.96 10.80
C LYS A 311 -4.43 -15.31 12.06
N ILE A 312 -4.95 -14.90 13.21
CA ILE A 312 -4.47 -15.35 14.52
C ILE A 312 -5.21 -16.63 14.92
N GLN A 313 -4.45 -17.67 15.30
CA GLN A 313 -4.99 -18.98 15.68
C GLN A 313 -4.35 -19.48 16.97
N ASP A 314 -5.07 -20.26 17.76
CA ASP A 314 -4.48 -20.95 18.92
C ASP A 314 -3.63 -22.13 18.47
N VAL A 315 -2.46 -22.33 19.10
CA VAL A 315 -1.56 -23.45 18.77
C VAL A 315 -2.21 -24.81 19.07
N THR A 316 -3.22 -24.87 19.94
CA THR A 316 -3.96 -26.11 20.28
C THR A 316 -4.79 -26.68 19.14
N GLU A 317 -5.15 -25.91 18.10
CA GLU A 317 -5.89 -26.43 16.93
C GLU A 317 -4.98 -27.07 15.87
N MET A 318 -3.65 -26.83 15.92
CA MET A 318 -2.69 -27.42 14.97
C MET A 318 -2.38 -28.91 15.21
N HIS A 319 -2.87 -29.52 16.30
CA HIS A 319 -2.55 -30.93 16.65
C HIS A 319 -3.74 -31.89 16.51
N CYS A 320 -4.88 -31.43 15.97
CA CYS A 320 -6.06 -32.27 15.77
C CYS A 320 -6.31 -32.70 14.31
N GLU A 321 -5.52 -32.21 13.35
CA GLU A 321 -5.51 -32.73 11.98
C GLU A 321 -4.22 -33.52 11.74
N SER A 322 -4.23 -34.80 12.12
CA SER A 322 -3.20 -35.78 11.76
C SER A 322 -3.84 -37.13 11.47
#